data_AF-A0A9D8PXL0-F1
#
_entry.id   AF-A0A9D8PXL0-F1
#
_cell.length_a   1.000
_cell.length_b   1.000
_cell.length_c   1.000
_cell.angle_alpha   90.00
_cell.angle_beta   90.00
_cell.angle_gamma   90.00
#
_symmetry.space_group_name_H-M   'P 1'
#
loop_
_entity.id
_entity.type
_entity.pdbx_description
1 polymer ?
#
loop_
_entity_poly.entity_id
_entity_poly.type
_entity_poly.pdbx_seq_one_letter_code
_entity_poly.pdbx_strand_id
1 'polypeptide(L)'
;KDNCPYAIDGVNHAPFAAFGGWGGGINAHAQDKVKDAAFAFFAYMTEPEQSNIDVTIGATGFNPYRTSQLQYSDMWSKAGMTEDEAKNYLGAINDSMSSPNMILDLRIPQNQKYQQVVLDEAISRFLSGEIDEEATVKAVVDGWNDLNDQIGKEDQLKIYKATIGAK
;
A
#
# COMPACT_ATOMS: atom_id res chain seq x y z
N LYS A 1 -6.95 5.31 28.46
CA LYS A 1 -5.95 5.56 27.40
C LYS A 1 -6.74 6.02 26.19
N ASP A 2 -6.50 7.23 25.69
CA ASP A 2 -6.98 7.57 24.34
C ASP A 2 -6.17 6.72 23.38
N ASN A 3 -6.84 5.73 22.77
CA ASN A 3 -6.20 4.79 21.87
C ASN A 3 -5.92 5.40 20.48
N CYS A 4 -6.45 6.59 20.20
CA CYS A 4 -6.36 7.29 18.91
C CYS A 4 -5.99 8.77 19.12
N PRO A 5 -4.70 9.12 19.32
CA PRO A 5 -4.27 10.49 19.61
C PRO A 5 -4.49 11.49 18.47
N TYR A 6 -4.84 11.01 17.27
CA TYR A 6 -5.09 11.82 16.08
C TYR A 6 -6.57 11.80 15.64
N ALA A 7 -7.48 11.33 16.51
CA ALA A 7 -8.90 11.33 16.19
C ALA A 7 -9.45 12.77 16.10
N ILE A 8 -10.31 13.01 15.11
CA ILE A 8 -11.06 14.26 14.95
C ILE A 8 -12.50 13.94 15.29
N ASP A 9 -13.08 14.64 16.27
CA ASP A 9 -14.45 14.41 16.76
C ASP A 9 -14.74 12.94 17.13
N GLY A 10 -13.74 12.25 17.67
CA GLY A 10 -13.84 10.83 18.04
C GLY A 10 -13.70 9.84 16.87
N VAL A 11 -13.53 10.32 15.64
CA VAL A 11 -13.33 9.49 14.44
C VAL A 11 -11.84 9.33 14.17
N ASN A 12 -11.42 8.07 14.02
CA ASN A 12 -10.05 7.73 13.63
C ASN A 12 -9.88 7.82 12.10
N HIS A 13 -9.20 8.85 11.61
CA HIS A 13 -8.90 9.00 10.18
C HIS A 13 -7.57 8.31 9.86
N ALA A 14 -7.64 7.19 9.15
CA ALA A 14 -6.49 6.34 8.87
C ALA A 14 -6.45 6.07 7.35
N PRO A 15 -5.81 6.93 6.54
CA PRO A 15 -5.77 6.72 5.11
C PRO A 15 -5.05 5.40 4.83
N PHE A 16 -5.75 4.50 4.15
CA PHE A 16 -5.14 3.28 3.68
C PHE A 16 -4.32 3.61 2.44
N ALA A 17 -3.01 3.38 2.51
CA ALA A 17 -2.11 3.45 1.36
C ALA A 17 -2.36 2.22 0.46
N ALA A 18 -3.60 2.10 -0.02
CA ALA A 18 -4.11 1.00 -0.80
C ALA A 18 -3.23 0.86 -2.04
N PHE A 19 -2.46 -0.23 -2.09
CA PHE A 19 -1.43 -0.44 -3.11
C PHE A 19 -0.22 0.49 -2.88
N GLY A 20 0.52 0.26 -1.79
CA GLY A 20 1.66 1.06 -1.30
C GLY A 20 2.91 1.10 -2.21
N GLY A 21 2.73 0.92 -3.51
CA GLY A 21 3.73 0.94 -4.56
C GLY A 21 4.13 -0.45 -5.06
N TRP A 22 4.78 -0.49 -6.21
CA TRP A 22 5.45 -1.67 -6.71
C TRP A 22 6.89 -1.71 -6.23
N GLY A 23 7.37 -2.90 -5.87
CA GLY A 23 8.76 -3.13 -5.47
C GLY A 23 9.45 -4.12 -6.40
N GLY A 24 10.71 -3.84 -6.75
CA GLY A 24 11.59 -4.79 -7.43
C GLY A 24 12.37 -5.63 -6.41
N GLY A 25 12.35 -6.95 -6.56
CA GLY A 25 13.13 -7.88 -5.74
C GLY A 25 14.18 -8.62 -6.56
N ILE A 26 15.42 -8.70 -6.05
CA ILE A 26 16.49 -9.51 -6.66
C ILE A 26 16.67 -10.76 -5.81
N ASN A 27 16.57 -11.94 -6.44
CA ASN A 27 16.79 -13.20 -5.74
C ASN A 27 18.24 -13.31 -5.24
N ALA A 28 18.41 -13.51 -3.93
CA ALA A 28 19.72 -13.64 -3.30
C ALA A 28 20.56 -14.80 -3.85
N HIS A 29 19.92 -15.83 -4.40
CA HIS A 29 20.55 -17.01 -4.99
C HIS A 29 20.86 -16.89 -6.49
N ALA A 30 20.53 -15.77 -7.13
CA ALA A 30 20.89 -15.55 -8.53
C ALA A 30 22.42 -15.42 -8.71
N GLN A 31 22.90 -15.72 -9.92
CA GLN A 31 24.30 -15.46 -10.29
C GLN A 31 24.60 -13.95 -10.22
N ASP A 32 25.82 -13.57 -9.88
CA ASP A 32 26.18 -12.15 -9.67
C ASP A 32 25.90 -11.28 -10.89
N LYS A 33 26.24 -11.75 -12.10
CA LYS A 33 25.91 -11.05 -13.35
C LYS A 33 24.40 -10.80 -13.54
N VAL A 34 23.55 -11.68 -13.00
CA VAL A 34 22.08 -11.53 -13.08
C VAL A 34 21.60 -10.51 -12.05
N LYS A 35 22.21 -10.50 -10.86
CA LYS A 35 21.94 -9.47 -9.85
C LYS A 35 22.33 -8.08 -10.36
N ASP A 36 23.50 -7.95 -10.96
CA ASP A 36 23.98 -6.69 -11.53
C ASP A 36 23.06 -6.20 -12.66
N ALA A 37 22.66 -7.09 -13.57
CA ALA A 37 21.74 -6.75 -14.64
C ALA A 37 20.35 -6.35 -14.12
N ALA A 38 19.80 -7.06 -13.14
CA ALA A 38 18.51 -6.73 -12.53
C ALA A 38 18.57 -5.39 -11.79
N PHE A 39 19.65 -5.12 -11.06
CA PHE A 39 19.87 -3.84 -10.41
C PHE A 39 19.97 -2.71 -11.44
N ALA A 40 20.77 -2.87 -12.50
CA ALA A 40 20.90 -1.87 -13.55
C ALA A 40 19.55 -1.59 -14.24
N PHE A 41 18.74 -2.62 -14.47
CA PHE A 41 17.39 -2.47 -15.02
C PHE A 41 16.46 -1.69 -14.08
N PHE A 42 16.41 -2.06 -12.79
CA PHE A 42 15.58 -1.32 -11.81
C PHE A 42 16.05 0.11 -11.63
N ALA A 43 17.36 0.36 -11.63
CA ALA A 43 17.91 1.71 -11.59
C ALA A 43 17.42 2.51 -12.81
N TYR A 44 17.63 2.00 -14.03
CA TYR A 44 17.19 2.65 -15.27
C TYR A 44 15.69 2.96 -15.27
N MET A 45 14.84 1.99 -14.94
CA MET A 45 13.38 2.17 -14.90
C MET A 45 12.96 3.25 -13.90
N THR A 46 13.72 3.43 -12.82
CA THR A 46 13.37 4.37 -11.78
C THR A 46 14.00 5.74 -11.97
N GLU A 47 15.09 5.88 -12.74
CA GLU A 47 15.78 7.17 -12.97
C GLU A 47 14.81 8.31 -13.35
N PRO A 48 15.07 9.57 -12.97
CA PRO A 48 14.16 10.69 -13.22
C PRO A 48 13.77 10.88 -14.69
N GLU A 49 14.67 10.58 -15.63
CA GLU A 49 14.40 10.76 -17.06
C GLU A 49 13.28 9.83 -17.55
N GLN A 50 13.26 8.58 -17.09
CA GLN A 50 12.27 7.57 -17.46
C GLN A 50 11.01 7.75 -16.62
N SER A 51 11.19 7.78 -15.29
CA SER A 51 10.08 7.80 -14.34
C SER A 51 9.20 9.03 -14.42
N ASN A 52 9.75 10.20 -14.77
CA ASN A 52 8.96 11.41 -14.94
C ASN A 52 8.09 11.37 -16.20
N ILE A 53 8.48 10.60 -17.20
CA ILE A 53 7.62 10.37 -18.37
C ILE A 53 6.54 9.36 -17.98
N ASP A 54 6.92 8.25 -17.36
CA ASP A 54 6.01 7.14 -17.08
C ASP A 54 4.81 7.52 -16.22
N VAL A 55 5.02 8.33 -15.15
CA VAL A 55 3.93 8.78 -14.25
C VAL A 55 2.92 9.70 -14.92
N THR A 56 3.23 10.23 -16.09
CA THR A 56 2.32 11.11 -16.85
C THR A 56 1.52 10.36 -17.91
N ILE A 57 1.82 9.08 -18.14
CA ILE A 57 1.15 8.25 -19.15
C ILE A 57 0.23 7.26 -18.45
N GLY A 58 -1.08 7.48 -18.48
CA GLY A 58 -2.04 6.63 -17.77
C GLY A 58 -1.97 5.13 -18.11
N ALA A 59 -1.52 4.77 -19.33
CA ALA A 59 -1.35 3.37 -19.74
C ALA A 59 -0.22 2.63 -19.02
N THR A 60 0.73 3.33 -18.39
CA THR A 60 1.82 2.70 -17.64
C THR A 60 1.35 2.19 -16.28
N GLY A 61 0.26 2.75 -15.74
CA GLY A 61 -0.24 2.47 -14.39
C GLY A 61 0.65 3.03 -13.26
N PHE A 62 1.68 3.82 -13.58
CA PHE A 62 2.54 4.42 -12.57
C PHE A 62 1.86 5.62 -11.90
N ASN A 63 1.75 5.57 -10.59
CA ASN A 63 1.42 6.73 -9.76
C ASN A 63 2.72 7.47 -9.35
N PRO A 64 2.66 8.75 -8.97
CA PRO A 64 3.80 9.47 -8.40
C PRO A 64 4.43 8.70 -7.23
N TYR A 65 5.75 8.48 -7.30
CA TYR A 65 6.49 7.72 -6.29
C TYR A 65 7.82 8.41 -5.90
N ARG A 66 8.15 9.54 -6.54
CA ARG A 66 9.25 10.43 -6.15
C ARG A 66 8.69 11.71 -5.54
N THR A 67 9.34 12.24 -4.51
CA THR A 67 8.93 13.52 -3.89
C THR A 67 8.84 14.66 -4.91
N SER A 68 9.75 14.69 -5.90
CA SER A 68 9.74 15.68 -6.98
C SER A 68 8.52 15.60 -7.90
N GLN A 69 7.80 14.48 -7.92
CA GLN A 69 6.59 14.29 -8.73
C GLN A 69 5.32 14.75 -8.00
N LEU A 70 5.39 14.95 -6.68
CA LEU A 70 4.24 15.31 -5.83
C LEU A 70 3.93 16.80 -5.81
N GLN A 71 4.48 17.57 -6.74
CA GLN A 71 4.21 18.98 -6.94
C GLN A 71 3.90 19.24 -8.41
N TYR A 72 2.97 20.17 -8.65
CA TYR A 72 2.68 20.62 -10.00
C TYR A 72 3.93 21.23 -10.64
N SER A 73 4.20 20.88 -11.89
CA SER A 73 5.40 21.26 -12.62
C SER A 73 5.17 21.29 -14.13
N ASP A 74 6.14 21.79 -14.88
CA ASP A 74 6.11 21.77 -16.35
C ASP A 74 5.87 20.37 -16.94
N MET A 75 6.35 19.32 -16.27
CA MET A 75 6.13 17.93 -16.67
C MET A 75 4.64 17.59 -16.69
N TRP A 76 3.93 17.88 -15.59
CA TRP A 76 2.50 17.66 -15.46
C TRP A 76 1.70 18.54 -16.42
N SER A 77 2.08 19.82 -16.53
CA SER A 77 1.43 20.75 -17.44
C SER A 77 1.54 20.30 -18.91
N LYS A 78 2.73 19.86 -19.35
CA LYS A 78 2.94 19.33 -20.71
C LYS A 78 2.18 18.04 -20.97
N ALA A 79 1.91 17.25 -19.94
CA ALA A 79 1.08 16.05 -20.02
C ALA A 79 -0.44 16.36 -20.02
N GLY A 80 -0.82 17.63 -19.89
CA GLY A 80 -2.21 18.08 -19.92
C GLY A 80 -2.91 18.12 -18.56
N MET A 81 -2.19 17.88 -17.46
CA MET A 81 -2.74 18.07 -16.13
C MET A 81 -2.79 19.57 -15.80
N THR A 82 -3.94 20.02 -15.30
CA THR A 82 -4.16 21.39 -14.82
C THR A 82 -3.70 21.56 -13.37
N GLU A 83 -3.53 22.81 -12.93
CA GLU A 83 -3.22 23.10 -11.53
C GLU A 83 -4.29 22.60 -10.55
N ASP A 84 -5.57 22.70 -10.92
CA ASP A 84 -6.69 22.24 -10.09
C ASP A 84 -6.70 20.71 -9.97
N GLU A 85 -6.45 20.00 -11.07
CA GLU A 85 -6.30 18.53 -11.05
C GLU A 85 -5.09 18.11 -10.21
N ALA A 86 -3.96 18.81 -10.35
CA ALA A 86 -2.77 18.54 -9.57
C ALA A 86 -3.00 18.77 -8.07
N LYS A 87 -3.69 19.87 -7.71
CA LYS A 87 -4.05 20.16 -6.32
C LYS A 87 -4.94 19.08 -5.73
N ASN A 88 -5.86 18.51 -6.51
CA ASN A 88 -6.71 17.42 -6.05
C ASN A 88 -5.93 16.10 -5.95
N TYR A 89 -5.37 15.63 -7.06
CA TYR A 89 -4.72 14.32 -7.14
C TYR A 89 -3.41 14.24 -6.35
N LEU A 90 -2.45 15.13 -6.60
CA LEU A 90 -1.18 15.15 -5.87
C LEU A 90 -1.38 15.58 -4.42
N GLY A 91 -2.35 16.46 -4.16
CA GLY A 91 -2.75 16.86 -2.81
C GLY A 91 -3.25 15.66 -1.99
N ALA A 92 -4.18 14.86 -2.52
CA ALA A 92 -4.68 13.67 -1.85
C ALA A 92 -3.58 12.65 -1.53
N ILE A 93 -2.60 12.48 -2.43
CA ILE A 93 -1.42 11.64 -2.18
C ILE A 93 -0.58 12.22 -1.05
N ASN A 94 -0.27 13.53 -1.09
CA ASN A 94 0.50 14.20 -0.04
C ASN A 94 -0.18 14.11 1.34
N ASP A 95 -1.50 14.32 1.39
CA ASP A 95 -2.28 14.24 2.63
C ASP A 95 -2.25 12.81 3.21
N SER A 96 -2.36 11.80 2.34
CA SER A 96 -2.27 10.39 2.75
C SER A 96 -0.88 10.05 3.29
N MET A 97 0.18 10.42 2.55
CA MET A 97 1.58 10.13 2.88
C MET A 97 2.08 10.88 4.12
N SER A 98 1.52 12.06 4.41
CA SER A 98 1.87 12.86 5.59
C SER A 98 1.01 12.55 6.81
N SER A 99 -0.01 11.69 6.67
CA SER A 99 -0.86 11.31 7.80
C SER A 99 -0.05 10.55 8.85
N PRO A 100 -0.13 10.96 10.14
CA PRO A 100 0.52 10.25 11.24
C PRO A 100 -0.14 8.89 11.55
N ASN A 101 -1.24 8.57 10.85
CA ASN A 101 -2.06 7.38 11.05
C ASN A 101 -2.27 6.60 9.74
N MET A 102 -1.35 6.74 8.78
CA MET A 102 -1.39 6.01 7.51
C MET A 102 -1.34 4.49 7.76
N ILE A 103 -2.26 3.75 7.15
CA ILE A 103 -2.29 2.29 7.19
C ILE A 103 -1.50 1.76 6.00
N LEU A 104 -0.49 0.95 6.28
CA LEU A 104 0.28 0.24 5.27
C LEU A 104 -0.36 -1.12 4.96
N ASP A 105 -0.08 -1.65 3.76
CA ASP A 105 -0.44 -3.02 3.40
C ASP A 105 0.08 -4.05 4.43
N LEU A 106 -0.66 -5.14 4.62
CA LEU A 106 -0.29 -6.21 5.54
C LEU A 106 0.89 -7.01 4.98
N ARG A 107 2.11 -6.64 5.39
CA ARG A 107 3.37 -7.23 4.88
C ARG A 107 3.85 -8.42 5.71
N ILE A 108 3.02 -9.47 5.77
CA ILE A 108 3.39 -10.74 6.42
C ILE A 108 3.33 -11.91 5.43
N PRO A 109 4.04 -13.03 5.69
CA PRO A 109 3.87 -14.26 4.94
C PRO A 109 2.40 -14.67 4.80
N GLN A 110 2.02 -15.08 3.59
CA GLN A 110 0.66 -15.51 3.25
C GLN A 110 -0.42 -14.42 3.45
N ASN A 111 -0.07 -13.13 3.45
CA ASN A 111 -1.04 -12.01 3.56
C ASN A 111 -2.24 -12.14 2.61
N GLN A 112 -2.04 -12.73 1.42
CA GLN A 112 -3.10 -12.97 0.45
C GLN A 112 -4.26 -13.78 1.04
N LYS A 113 -3.99 -14.75 1.92
CA LYS A 113 -5.05 -15.53 2.60
C LYS A 113 -5.84 -14.66 3.58
N TYR A 114 -5.19 -13.71 4.25
CA TYR A 114 -5.85 -12.81 5.17
C TYR A 114 -6.74 -11.81 4.41
N GLN A 115 -6.18 -11.15 3.40
CA GLN A 115 -6.87 -10.08 2.67
C GLN A 115 -7.77 -10.60 1.54
N GLN A 116 -7.22 -11.35 0.58
CA GLN A 116 -7.94 -11.73 -0.64
C GLN A 116 -8.80 -12.99 -0.52
N VAL A 117 -8.72 -13.69 0.61
CA VAL A 117 -9.57 -14.86 0.88
C VAL A 117 -10.51 -14.53 2.03
N VAL A 118 -10.01 -14.41 3.26
CA VAL A 118 -10.88 -14.24 4.43
C VAL A 118 -11.63 -12.90 4.41
N LEU A 119 -10.91 -11.78 4.21
CA LEU A 119 -11.54 -10.45 4.23
C LEU A 119 -12.44 -10.25 3.01
N ASP A 120 -11.95 -10.50 1.80
CA ASP A 120 -12.73 -10.31 0.57
C ASP A 120 -13.99 -11.19 0.54
N GLU A 121 -13.94 -12.44 1.03
CA GLU A 121 -15.13 -13.29 1.14
C GLU A 121 -16.15 -12.71 2.12
N ALA A 122 -15.72 -12.33 3.34
CA ALA A 122 -16.62 -11.77 4.34
C ALA A 122 -17.29 -10.47 3.85
N ILE A 123 -16.51 -9.57 3.24
CA ILE A 123 -17.05 -8.33 2.66
C ILE A 123 -17.99 -8.61 1.49
N SER A 124 -17.67 -9.57 0.63
CA SER A 124 -18.55 -9.95 -0.48
C SER A 124 -19.91 -10.47 0.02
N ARG A 125 -19.89 -11.31 1.06
CA ARG A 125 -21.11 -11.84 1.70
C ARG A 125 -21.92 -10.72 2.34
N PHE A 126 -21.28 -9.79 3.03
CA PHE A 126 -21.92 -8.59 3.59
C PHE A 126 -22.59 -7.73 2.51
N LEU A 127 -21.85 -7.38 1.46
CA LEU A 127 -22.35 -6.53 0.36
C LEU A 127 -23.51 -7.18 -0.41
N SER A 128 -23.56 -8.52 -0.44
CA SER A 128 -24.67 -9.27 -1.02
C SER A 128 -25.91 -9.36 -0.12
N GLY A 129 -25.79 -8.98 1.16
CA GLY A 129 -26.84 -9.10 2.17
C GLY A 129 -26.98 -10.51 2.78
N GLU A 130 -26.02 -11.41 2.56
CA GLU A 130 -26.03 -12.77 3.12
C GLU A 130 -25.78 -12.76 4.65
N ILE A 131 -24.92 -11.85 5.11
CA ILE A 131 -24.55 -11.69 6.52
C ILE A 131 -24.61 -10.20 6.90
N ASP A 132 -24.83 -9.92 8.19
CA ASP A 132 -24.85 -8.56 8.73
C ASP A 132 -23.44 -8.09 9.17
N GLU A 133 -23.35 -6.86 9.68
CA GLU A 133 -22.09 -6.23 10.10
C GLU A 133 -21.39 -7.05 11.20
N GLU A 134 -22.12 -7.50 12.22
CA GLU A 134 -21.56 -8.26 13.34
C GLU A 134 -21.01 -9.61 12.86
N ALA A 135 -21.76 -10.32 12.03
CA ALA A 135 -21.32 -11.58 11.43
C ALA A 135 -20.11 -11.39 10.50
N THR A 136 -20.02 -10.26 9.80
CA THR A 136 -18.87 -9.92 8.95
C THR A 136 -17.61 -9.73 9.77
N VAL A 137 -17.68 -8.91 10.82
CA VAL A 137 -16.55 -8.69 11.74
C VAL A 137 -16.11 -10.02 12.35
N LYS A 138 -17.07 -10.83 12.80
CA LYS A 138 -16.79 -12.15 13.38
C LYS A 138 -16.07 -13.06 12.38
N ALA A 139 -16.55 -13.15 11.14
CA ALA A 139 -15.95 -14.00 10.11
C ALA A 139 -14.49 -13.62 9.81
N VAL A 140 -14.20 -12.31 9.73
CA VAL A 140 -12.83 -11.82 9.52
C VAL A 140 -11.93 -12.15 10.72
N VAL A 141 -12.40 -11.87 11.94
CA VAL A 141 -11.63 -12.11 13.17
C VAL A 141 -11.32 -13.59 13.35
N ASP A 142 -12.33 -14.45 13.21
CA ASP A 142 -12.16 -15.90 13.34
C ASP A 142 -11.19 -16.41 12.28
N GLY A 143 -11.40 -16.09 11.00
CA GLY A 143 -10.55 -16.58 9.92
C GLY A 143 -9.10 -16.09 9.99
N TRP A 144 -8.86 -14.86 10.44
CA TRP A 144 -7.50 -14.37 10.68
C TRP A 144 -6.82 -15.05 11.87
N ASN A 145 -7.57 -15.34 12.94
CA ASN A 145 -7.05 -16.11 14.08
C ASN A 145 -6.73 -17.55 13.68
N ASP A 146 -7.61 -18.21 12.92
CA ASP A 146 -7.37 -19.56 12.40
C ASP A 146 -6.10 -19.61 11.53
N LEU A 147 -5.89 -18.61 10.66
CA LEU A 147 -4.66 -18.50 9.89
C LEU A 147 -3.43 -18.30 10.79
N ASN A 148 -3.53 -17.47 11.82
CA ASN A 148 -2.44 -17.29 12.78
C ASN A 148 -2.10 -18.57 13.54
N ASP A 149 -3.10 -19.35 13.92
CA ASP A 149 -2.91 -20.63 14.63
C ASP A 149 -2.28 -21.69 13.72
N GLN A 150 -2.61 -21.69 12.43
CA GLN A 150 -2.00 -22.58 11.43
C GLN A 150 -0.58 -22.18 11.03
N ILE A 151 -0.30 -20.87 10.89
CA ILE A 151 0.97 -20.36 10.36
C ILE A 151 2.00 -20.12 11.46
N GLY A 152 1.55 -19.68 12.64
CA GLY A 152 2.41 -19.28 13.75
C GLY A 152 2.25 -17.80 14.11
N LYS A 153 1.42 -17.52 15.11
CA LYS A 153 1.09 -16.16 15.58
C LYS A 153 2.29 -15.33 16.00
N GLU A 154 3.22 -15.91 16.75
CA GLU A 154 4.39 -15.19 17.27
C GLU A 154 5.34 -14.75 16.16
N ASP A 155 5.56 -15.61 15.15
CA ASP A 155 6.39 -15.28 14.00
C ASP A 155 5.71 -14.24 13.10
N GLN A 156 4.40 -14.36 12.88
CA GLN A 156 3.64 -13.35 12.15
C GLN A 156 3.69 -11.99 12.86
N LEU A 157 3.55 -11.96 14.19
CA LEU A 157 3.65 -10.74 14.99
C LEU A 157 5.04 -10.12 14.91
N LYS A 158 6.10 -10.94 15.01
CA LYS A 158 7.48 -10.48 14.88
C LYS A 158 7.74 -9.85 13.52
N ILE A 159 7.29 -10.48 12.43
CA ILE A 159 7.44 -9.95 11.07
C ILE A 159 6.62 -8.68 10.90
N TYR A 160 5.36 -8.67 11.34
CA TYR A 160 4.50 -7.50 11.28
C TYR A 160 5.13 -6.29 11.99
N LYS A 161 5.64 -6.47 13.22
CA LYS A 161 6.34 -5.40 13.94
C LYS A 161 7.54 -4.87 13.16
N ALA A 162 8.33 -5.76 12.56
CA ALA A 162 9.48 -5.37 11.76
C ALA A 162 9.09 -4.54 10.54
N THR A 163 7.93 -4.80 9.91
CA THR A 163 7.50 -4.07 8.71
C THR A 163 7.02 -2.65 8.99
N ILE A 164 6.59 -2.38 10.22
CA ILE A 164 6.17 -1.04 10.69
C ILE A 164 7.22 -0.36 11.58
N GLY A 165 8.42 -0.95 11.73
CA GLY A 165 9.48 -0.40 12.57
C GLY A 165 9.19 -0.42 14.08
N ALA A 166 8.20 -1.20 14.52
CA ALA A 166 7.88 -1.39 15.93
C ALA A 166 8.90 -2.33 16.59
N LYS A 167 9.28 -2.01 17.84
CA LYS A 167 10.14 -2.84 18.67
C LYS A 167 9.34 -3.84 19.52
#